data_AF-A0A7W1S6Z6-F1
#
_entry.id   AF-A0A7W1S6Z6-F1
#
_cell.length_a   1.000
_cell.length_b   1.000
_cell.length_c   1.000
_cell.angle_alpha   90.00
_cell.angle_beta   90.00
_cell.angle_gamma   90.00
#
_symmetry.space_group_name_H-M   'P 1'
#
loop_
_entity.id
_entity.type
_entity.pdbx_description
1 polymer ?
#
loop_
_entity_poly.entity_id
_entity_poly.type
_entity_poly.pdbx_seq_one_letter_code
_entity_poly.pdbx_strand_id
1 'polypeptide(L)'
;MSSATVQPNRQYASNIPKYYVYTAFKGFGFGLFTAMWLIYLQQQRGLTLSQATLIDVPFWIAAAAGEIPTGIVADLFGRKTSLIIGAGMAGISAISWALAPTLPLIILAYVFMALGITFLSGAEDALLYESIQMMGHGEDYTRLVGRTGALLLGATALGNVVSGLLGSVNLLLPFVGAGLSLIATLVIALTFYEPRSERKADDTPQKSYRQIVRESFSIMRQRPRLRYAILFLTLIPLASFMMETFFVQPQSIALGVSVWWSWQSN
;
A
#
# COMPACT_ATOMS: atom_id res chain seq x y z
N MET A 1 -20.42 23.51 29.67
CA MET A 1 -20.35 23.66 28.20
C MET A 1 -19.27 24.68 27.89
N SER A 2 -18.06 24.22 27.55
CA SER A 2 -17.02 25.07 26.98
C SER A 2 -16.55 24.37 25.71
N SER A 3 -17.08 24.80 24.58
CA SER A 3 -16.59 24.40 23.26
C SER A 3 -15.25 25.08 23.07
N ALA A 4 -14.17 24.40 23.49
CA ALA A 4 -12.82 24.79 23.14
C ALA A 4 -12.74 24.75 21.61
N THR A 5 -12.78 25.93 21.00
CA THR A 5 -12.52 26.13 19.59
C THR A 5 -11.07 25.74 19.35
N VAL A 6 -10.85 24.54 18.82
CA VAL A 6 -9.54 24.09 18.34
C VAL A 6 -9.07 25.14 17.34
N GLN A 7 -8.12 25.98 17.73
CA GLN A 7 -7.53 26.94 16.80
C GLN A 7 -6.90 26.16 15.65
N PRO A 8 -7.20 26.47 14.39
CA PRO A 8 -6.67 25.73 13.25
C PRO A 8 -5.14 25.85 13.26
N ASN A 9 -4.48 24.79 13.69
CA ASN A 9 -3.03 24.78 13.79
C ASN A 9 -2.45 24.62 12.38
N ARG A 10 -1.85 25.72 11.87
CA ARG A 10 -1.25 25.81 10.52
C ARG A 10 -0.25 24.70 10.21
N GLN A 11 0.31 24.03 11.23
CA GLN A 11 1.23 22.91 11.07
C GLN A 11 0.57 21.71 10.37
N TYR A 12 -0.71 21.41 10.66
CA TYR A 12 -1.43 20.30 10.02
C TYR A 12 -1.79 20.60 8.57
N ALA A 13 -1.99 21.87 8.21
CA ALA A 13 -2.19 22.29 6.82
C ALA A 13 -0.99 21.94 5.93
N SER A 14 0.22 21.91 6.50
CA SER A 14 1.42 21.49 5.76
C SER A 14 1.43 20.01 5.39
N ASN A 15 0.64 19.17 6.06
CA ASN A 15 0.56 17.73 5.75
C ASN A 15 -0.17 17.46 4.43
N ILE A 16 -1.14 18.29 4.02
CA ILE A 16 -1.89 18.08 2.77
C ILE A 16 -0.99 18.09 1.51
N PRO A 17 -0.20 19.14 1.22
CA PRO A 17 0.65 19.15 0.04
C PRO A 17 1.74 18.06 0.11
N LYS A 18 2.27 17.77 1.30
CA LYS A 18 3.22 16.67 1.51
C LYS A 18 2.58 15.32 1.20
N TYR A 19 1.32 15.13 1.57
CA TYR A 19 0.57 13.91 1.31
C TYR A 19 0.37 13.69 -0.19
N TYR A 20 0.06 14.74 -0.97
CA TYR A 20 0.01 14.61 -2.43
C TYR A 20 1.33 14.14 -3.03
N VAL A 21 2.46 14.76 -2.65
CA VAL A 21 3.78 14.36 -3.15
C VAL A 21 4.10 12.92 -2.72
N TYR A 22 3.85 12.59 -1.45
CA TYR A 22 4.00 11.24 -0.91
C TYR A 22 3.18 10.21 -1.71
N THR A 23 1.91 10.49 -1.99
CA THR A 23 1.02 9.61 -2.77
C THR A 23 1.51 9.42 -4.19
N ALA A 24 2.04 10.48 -4.84
CA ALA A 24 2.60 10.38 -6.18
C ALA A 24 3.82 9.45 -6.22
N PHE A 25 4.81 9.65 -5.35
CA PHE A 25 6.00 8.79 -5.28
C PHE A 25 5.66 7.35 -4.91
N LYS A 26 4.69 7.16 -4.00
CA LYS A 26 4.20 5.84 -3.61
C LYS A 26 3.55 5.11 -4.79
N GLY A 27 2.59 5.75 -5.47
CA GLY A 27 1.91 5.18 -6.63
C GLY A 27 2.89 4.84 -7.74
N PHE A 28 3.78 5.79 -8.08
CA PHE A 28 4.83 5.58 -9.07
C PHE A 28 5.75 4.41 -8.72
N GLY A 29 6.22 4.34 -7.48
CA GLY A 29 7.08 3.25 -7.01
C GLY A 29 6.39 1.89 -7.03
N PHE A 30 5.12 1.81 -6.62
CA PHE A 30 4.36 0.56 -6.72
C PHE A 30 4.12 0.16 -8.17
N GLY A 31 3.75 1.09 -9.06
CA GLY A 31 3.59 0.79 -10.48
C GLY A 31 4.87 0.27 -11.14
N LEU A 32 6.02 0.83 -10.77
CA LEU A 32 7.32 0.31 -11.20
C LEU A 32 7.51 -1.16 -10.84
N PHE A 33 7.17 -1.54 -9.60
CA PHE A 33 7.31 -2.90 -9.10
C PHE A 33 6.26 -3.87 -9.70
N THR A 34 4.97 -3.50 -9.64
CA THR A 34 3.85 -4.39 -9.98
C THR A 34 3.76 -4.70 -11.47
N ALA A 35 4.24 -3.81 -12.34
CA ALA A 35 4.29 -4.09 -13.78
C ALA A 35 5.39 -5.11 -14.16
N MET A 36 6.44 -5.27 -13.33
CA MET A 36 7.61 -6.07 -13.71
C MET A 36 7.80 -7.37 -12.93
N TRP A 37 7.31 -7.47 -11.69
CA TRP A 37 7.64 -8.60 -10.79
C TRP A 37 7.38 -9.97 -11.41
N LEU A 38 6.22 -10.15 -12.07
CA LEU A 38 5.84 -11.42 -12.67
C LEU A 38 6.71 -11.76 -13.89
N ILE A 39 6.94 -10.78 -14.76
CA ILE A 39 7.80 -10.92 -15.95
C ILE A 39 9.22 -11.29 -15.53
N TYR A 40 9.74 -10.63 -14.50
CA TYR A 40 11.06 -10.92 -13.93
C TYR A 40 11.16 -12.35 -13.41
N LEU A 41 10.18 -12.83 -12.65
CA LEU A 41 10.17 -14.20 -12.13
C LEU A 41 10.15 -15.25 -13.26
N GLN A 42 9.41 -14.99 -14.33
CA GLN A 42 9.36 -15.90 -15.47
C GLN A 42 10.65 -15.87 -16.28
N GLN A 43 11.13 -14.68 -16.67
CA GLN A 43 12.24 -14.53 -17.62
C GLN A 43 13.62 -14.66 -16.96
N GLN A 44 13.81 -14.12 -15.75
CA GLN A 44 15.10 -14.15 -15.06
C GLN A 44 15.24 -15.32 -14.09
N ARG A 45 14.12 -15.83 -13.56
CA ARG A 45 14.14 -16.95 -12.60
C ARG A 45 13.58 -18.25 -13.17
N GLY A 46 13.13 -18.25 -14.43
CA GLY A 46 12.67 -19.45 -15.14
C GLY A 46 11.42 -20.08 -14.56
N LEU A 47 10.65 -19.34 -13.75
CA LEU A 47 9.45 -19.86 -13.12
C LEU A 47 8.31 -19.96 -14.12
N THR A 48 7.49 -21.01 -14.01
CA THR A 48 6.21 -21.06 -14.71
C THR A 48 5.27 -19.98 -14.19
N LEU A 49 4.24 -19.62 -14.97
CA LEU A 49 3.21 -18.68 -14.51
C LEU A 49 2.57 -19.12 -13.18
N SER A 50 2.31 -20.42 -13.02
CA SER A 50 1.73 -20.97 -11.79
C SER A 50 2.70 -20.89 -10.60
N GLN A 51 4.00 -21.14 -10.81
CA GLN A 51 5.00 -21.02 -9.76
C GLN A 51 5.22 -19.56 -9.35
N ALA A 52 5.27 -18.65 -10.32
CA ALA A 52 5.46 -17.23 -10.07
C ALA A 52 4.28 -16.63 -9.30
N THR A 53 3.05 -17.05 -9.61
CA THR A 53 1.88 -16.57 -8.87
C THR A 53 1.74 -17.19 -7.47
N LEU A 54 2.25 -18.40 -7.24
CA LEU A 54 2.31 -18.97 -5.89
C LEU A 54 3.24 -18.17 -4.95
N ILE A 55 4.13 -17.32 -5.48
CA ILE A 55 4.97 -16.42 -4.67
C ILE A 55 4.15 -15.29 -4.04
N ASP A 56 2.93 -14.98 -4.54
CA ASP A 56 2.03 -14.03 -3.87
C ASP A 56 1.43 -14.59 -2.57
N VAL A 57 1.32 -15.91 -2.42
CA VAL A 57 0.73 -16.52 -1.23
C VAL A 57 1.43 -16.08 0.07
N PRO A 58 2.77 -16.19 0.22
CA PRO A 58 3.45 -15.70 1.41
C PRO A 58 3.31 -14.18 1.60
N PHE A 59 3.23 -13.39 0.52
CA PHE A 59 2.97 -11.96 0.60
C PHE A 59 1.63 -11.67 1.30
N TRP A 60 0.53 -12.28 0.83
CA TRP A 60 -0.80 -12.04 1.40
C TRP A 60 -0.94 -12.58 2.82
N ILE A 61 -0.31 -13.71 3.14
CA ILE A 61 -0.25 -14.23 4.51
C ILE A 61 0.49 -13.24 5.42
N ALA A 62 1.63 -12.71 4.98
CA ALA A 62 2.40 -11.74 5.74
C ALA A 62 1.64 -10.43 5.93
N ALA A 63 0.98 -9.92 4.89
CA ALA A 63 0.14 -8.72 4.98
C ALA A 63 -0.98 -8.92 6.01
N ALA A 64 -1.73 -10.02 5.91
CA ALA A 64 -2.81 -10.34 6.85
C ALA A 64 -2.32 -10.53 8.28
N ALA A 65 -1.18 -11.20 8.47
CA ALA A 65 -0.55 -11.35 9.78
C ALA A 65 -0.02 -10.01 10.32
N GLY A 66 0.36 -9.09 9.42
CA GLY A 66 0.89 -7.77 9.71
C GLY A 66 -0.17 -6.76 10.17
N GLU A 67 -1.44 -6.90 9.78
CA GLU A 67 -2.50 -5.91 10.07
C GLU A 67 -2.59 -5.57 11.57
N ILE A 68 -2.46 -6.60 12.41
CA ILE A 68 -2.56 -6.48 13.86
C ILE A 68 -1.33 -5.79 14.48
N PRO A 69 -0.10 -6.32 14.32
CA PRO A 69 1.08 -5.71 14.92
C PRO A 69 1.35 -4.31 14.37
N THR A 70 1.12 -4.07 13.07
CA THR A 70 1.33 -2.75 12.47
C THR A 70 0.31 -1.73 12.99
N GLY A 71 -0.95 -2.13 13.15
CA GLY A 71 -1.98 -1.29 13.79
C GLY A 71 -1.61 -0.92 15.24
N ILE A 72 -1.12 -1.90 16.02
CA ILE A 72 -0.63 -1.64 17.39
C ILE A 72 0.53 -0.63 17.37
N VAL A 73 1.48 -0.77 16.45
CA VAL A 73 2.59 0.18 16.33
C VAL A 73 2.09 1.58 15.99
N ALA A 74 1.16 1.69 15.04
CA ALA A 74 0.57 2.98 14.68
C ALA A 74 -0.19 3.61 15.86
N ASP A 75 -0.86 2.81 16.68
CA ASP A 75 -1.63 3.28 17.84
C ASP A 75 -0.76 3.66 19.05
N LEU A 76 0.37 2.99 19.25
CA LEU A 76 1.27 3.21 20.39
C LEU A 76 2.37 4.23 20.10
N PHE A 77 2.96 4.17 18.91
CA PHE A 77 4.12 4.98 18.52
C PHE A 77 3.76 6.09 17.52
N GLY A 78 2.49 6.18 17.11
CA GLY A 78 1.99 7.20 16.21
C GLY A 78 1.96 6.80 14.73
N ARG A 79 1.14 7.53 13.97
CA ARG A 79 0.90 7.30 12.55
C ARG A 79 2.15 7.55 11.73
N LYS A 80 2.85 8.67 11.97
CA LYS A 80 4.12 9.01 11.31
C LYS A 80 5.17 7.92 11.49
N THR A 81 5.29 7.36 12.69
CA THR A 81 6.27 6.29 12.97
C THR A 81 5.95 5.06 12.14
N SER A 82 4.67 4.67 12.07
CA SER A 82 4.20 3.59 11.19
C SER A 82 4.55 3.86 9.73
N LEU A 83 4.32 5.08 9.23
CA LEU A 83 4.66 5.46 7.84
C LEU A 83 6.16 5.36 7.56
N ILE A 84 7.00 5.82 8.48
CA ILE A 84 8.47 5.76 8.32
C ILE A 84 8.94 4.30 8.25
N ILE A 85 8.46 3.45 9.18
CA ILE A 85 8.79 2.02 9.19
C ILE A 85 8.32 1.36 7.90
N GLY A 86 7.07 1.58 7.51
CA GLY A 86 6.47 0.99 6.32
C GLY A 86 7.19 1.38 5.03
N ALA A 87 7.45 2.67 4.85
CA ALA A 87 8.15 3.18 3.66
C ALA A 87 9.59 2.67 3.59
N GLY A 88 10.30 2.61 4.72
CA GLY A 88 11.65 2.06 4.80
C GLY A 88 11.69 0.57 4.48
N MET A 89 10.79 -0.21 5.10
CA MET A 89 10.66 -1.64 4.82
C MET A 89 10.34 -1.90 3.36
N ALA A 90 9.35 -1.20 2.79
CA ALA A 90 8.94 -1.36 1.39
C ALA A 90 10.07 -0.98 0.41
N GLY A 91 10.74 0.16 0.64
CA GLY A 91 11.83 0.62 -0.21
C GLY A 91 13.05 -0.30 -0.18
N ILE A 92 13.49 -0.71 1.01
CA ILE A 92 14.61 -1.66 1.18
C ILE A 92 14.25 -3.01 0.55
N SER A 93 13.00 -3.45 0.69
CA SER A 93 12.52 -4.71 0.13
C SER A 93 12.54 -4.70 -1.40
N ALA A 94 12.14 -3.61 -2.05
CA ALA A 94 12.21 -3.50 -3.51
C ALA A 94 13.66 -3.58 -4.03
N ILE A 95 14.60 -2.93 -3.35
CA ILE A 95 16.03 -3.02 -3.71
C ILE A 95 16.55 -4.45 -3.46
N SER A 96 16.19 -5.03 -2.31
CA SER A 96 16.58 -6.39 -1.94
C SER A 96 16.04 -7.43 -2.94
N TRP A 97 14.83 -7.24 -3.46
CA TRP A 97 14.26 -8.09 -4.51
C TRP A 97 15.14 -8.09 -5.77
N ALA A 98 15.63 -6.91 -6.17
CA ALA A 98 16.49 -6.77 -7.35
C ALA A 98 17.86 -7.45 -7.15
N LEU A 99 18.40 -7.37 -5.93
CA LEU A 99 19.74 -7.88 -5.60
C LEU A 99 19.74 -9.33 -5.12
N ALA A 100 18.58 -9.91 -4.81
CA ALA A 100 18.47 -11.24 -4.24
C ALA A 100 19.02 -12.32 -5.20
N PRO A 101 20.06 -13.08 -4.82
CA PRO A 101 20.63 -14.10 -5.71
C PRO A 101 19.75 -15.34 -5.84
N THR A 102 18.92 -15.64 -4.83
CA THR A 102 18.16 -16.89 -4.73
C THR A 102 16.67 -16.64 -4.52
N LEU A 103 15.84 -17.61 -4.91
CA LEU A 103 14.40 -17.52 -4.77
C LEU A 103 13.90 -17.35 -3.32
N PRO A 104 14.46 -18.04 -2.30
CA PRO A 104 14.07 -17.79 -0.91
C PRO A 104 14.32 -16.35 -0.44
N LEU A 105 15.40 -15.71 -0.91
CA LEU A 105 15.67 -14.31 -0.58
C LEU A 105 14.71 -13.35 -1.29
N ILE A 106 14.27 -13.68 -2.51
CA ILE A 106 13.20 -12.95 -3.22
C ILE A 106 11.89 -13.03 -2.42
N ILE A 107 11.49 -14.24 -2.00
CA ILE A 107 10.28 -14.44 -1.19
C ILE A 107 10.38 -13.67 0.13
N LEU A 108 11.55 -13.72 0.78
CA LEU A 108 11.79 -12.98 2.02
C LEU A 108 11.64 -11.46 1.81
N ALA A 109 12.28 -10.91 0.76
CA ALA A 109 12.11 -9.51 0.40
C ALA A 109 10.64 -9.17 0.13
N TYR A 110 9.89 -10.07 -0.50
CA TYR A 110 8.46 -9.85 -0.76
C TYR A 110 7.60 -9.86 0.50
N VAL A 111 7.91 -10.73 1.47
CA VAL A 111 7.28 -10.75 2.78
C VAL A 111 7.54 -9.43 3.53
N PHE A 112 8.77 -8.91 3.49
CA PHE A 112 9.08 -7.61 4.08
C PHE A 112 8.39 -6.45 3.35
N MET A 113 8.25 -6.53 2.02
CA MET A 113 7.44 -5.59 1.25
C MET A 113 5.98 -5.61 1.73
N ALA A 114 5.39 -6.79 1.89
CA ALA A 114 4.01 -6.95 2.38
C ALA A 114 3.81 -6.27 3.74
N LEU A 115 4.68 -6.58 4.71
CA LEU A 115 4.64 -5.97 6.04
C LEU A 115 4.83 -4.45 5.96
N GLY A 116 5.73 -3.97 5.10
CA GLY A 116 5.94 -2.56 4.84
C GLY A 116 4.66 -1.87 4.35
N ILE A 117 3.98 -2.46 3.36
CA ILE A 117 2.70 -1.98 2.83
C ILE A 117 1.63 -1.95 3.93
N THR A 118 1.57 -2.96 4.80
CA THR A 118 0.60 -3.01 5.89
C THR A 118 0.85 -1.92 6.94
N PHE A 119 2.10 -1.55 7.22
CA PHE A 119 2.41 -0.37 8.06
C PHE A 119 1.91 0.95 7.45
N LEU A 120 1.81 1.02 6.12
CA LEU A 120 1.33 2.22 5.42
C LEU A 120 -0.21 2.29 5.43
N SER A 121 -0.91 1.22 5.05
CA SER A 121 -2.34 1.24 4.72
C SER A 121 -3.23 1.80 5.83
N GLY A 122 -2.99 1.45 7.09
CA GLY A 122 -3.77 1.96 8.22
C GLY A 122 -3.34 3.35 8.71
N ALA A 123 -2.05 3.66 8.61
CA ALA A 123 -1.50 4.90 9.16
C ALA A 123 -1.68 6.11 8.23
N GLU A 124 -1.72 5.90 6.92
CA GLU A 124 -1.88 6.96 5.93
C GLU A 124 -3.24 7.64 6.05
N ASP A 125 -4.31 6.84 6.03
CA ASP A 125 -5.69 7.34 6.10
C ASP A 125 -5.94 8.00 7.45
N ALA A 126 -5.46 7.40 8.54
CA ALA A 126 -5.57 7.97 9.87
C ALA A 126 -4.83 9.31 9.98
N LEU A 127 -3.59 9.40 9.49
CA LEU A 127 -2.81 10.65 9.53
C LEU A 127 -3.49 11.76 8.72
N LEU A 128 -4.01 11.44 7.53
CA LEU A 128 -4.69 12.40 6.67
C LEU A 128 -6.00 12.88 7.31
N TYR A 129 -6.81 11.94 7.80
CA TYR A 129 -8.09 12.20 8.44
C TYR A 129 -7.92 13.06 9.69
N GLU A 130 -7.02 12.67 10.60
CA GLU A 130 -6.76 13.42 11.83
C GLU A 130 -6.17 14.81 11.53
N SER A 131 -5.30 14.93 10.53
CA SER A 131 -4.78 16.24 10.10
C SER A 131 -5.90 17.19 9.63
N ILE A 132 -6.88 16.67 8.88
CA ILE A 132 -8.03 17.47 8.43
C ILE A 132 -8.96 17.83 9.58
N GLN A 133 -9.22 16.89 10.49
CA GLN A 133 -10.03 17.18 11.67
C GLN A 133 -9.40 18.28 12.52
N MET A 134 -8.08 18.25 12.71
CA MET A 134 -7.35 19.27 13.48
C MET A 134 -7.31 20.65 12.81
N MET A 135 -7.66 20.74 11.53
CA MET A 135 -7.88 22.02 10.84
C MET A 135 -9.31 22.55 10.98
N GLY A 136 -10.21 21.77 11.58
CA GLY A 136 -11.63 22.13 11.70
C GLY A 136 -12.39 22.11 10.37
N HIS A 137 -11.90 21.39 9.35
CA HIS A 137 -12.45 21.37 7.98
C HIS A 137 -12.81 19.95 7.52
N GLY A 138 -13.65 19.25 8.30
CA GLY A 138 -14.02 17.86 8.02
C GLY A 138 -14.70 17.63 6.66
N GLU A 139 -15.38 18.65 6.11
CA GLU A 139 -16.10 18.57 4.82
C GLU A 139 -15.17 18.39 3.61
N ASP A 140 -13.88 18.74 3.73
CA ASP A 140 -12.90 18.60 2.65
C ASP A 140 -12.29 17.19 2.52
N TYR A 141 -12.52 16.30 3.49
CA TYR A 141 -11.88 14.96 3.52
C TYR A 141 -12.25 14.12 2.29
N THR A 142 -13.53 14.01 1.95
CA THR A 142 -14.00 13.20 0.81
C THR A 142 -13.41 13.70 -0.51
N ARG A 143 -13.32 15.03 -0.68
CA ARG A 143 -12.73 15.64 -1.87
C ARG A 143 -11.23 15.38 -1.94
N LEU A 144 -10.54 15.44 -0.80
CA LEU A 144 -9.11 15.20 -0.72
C LEU A 144 -8.79 13.75 -1.04
N VAL A 145 -9.50 12.80 -0.43
CA VAL A 145 -9.38 11.35 -0.70
C VAL A 145 -9.65 11.04 -2.17
N GLY A 146 -10.67 11.64 -2.77
CA GLY A 146 -10.93 11.47 -4.21
C GLY A 146 -9.78 11.95 -5.09
N ARG A 147 -9.19 13.11 -4.77
CA ARG A 147 -8.05 13.66 -5.51
C ARG A 147 -6.77 12.87 -5.31
N THR A 148 -6.47 12.45 -4.08
CA THR A 148 -5.28 11.64 -3.78
C THR A 148 -5.42 10.24 -4.36
N GLY A 149 -6.63 9.67 -4.38
CA GLY A 149 -6.94 8.42 -5.08
C GLY A 149 -6.71 8.53 -6.59
N ALA A 150 -7.21 9.58 -7.24
CA ALA A 150 -6.95 9.83 -8.66
C ALA A 150 -5.45 10.02 -8.96
N LEU A 151 -4.74 10.75 -8.09
CA LEU A 151 -3.29 10.91 -8.20
C LEU A 151 -2.54 9.59 -8.03
N LEU A 152 -2.94 8.75 -7.07
CA LEU A 152 -2.36 7.44 -6.85
C LEU A 152 -2.50 6.59 -8.12
N LEU A 153 -3.70 6.52 -8.69
CA LEU A 153 -3.95 5.77 -9.93
C LEU A 153 -3.14 6.31 -11.11
N GLY A 154 -3.09 7.63 -11.30
CA GLY A 154 -2.32 8.26 -12.36
C GLY A 154 -0.81 8.02 -12.21
N ALA A 155 -0.29 8.12 -10.98
CA ALA A 155 1.11 7.86 -10.68
C ALA A 155 1.46 6.38 -10.86
N THR A 156 0.59 5.45 -10.44
CA THR A 156 0.77 4.01 -10.68
C THR A 156 0.76 3.69 -12.17
N ALA A 157 -0.18 4.26 -12.95
CA ALA A 157 -0.21 4.07 -14.39
C ALA A 157 1.08 4.58 -15.06
N LEU A 158 1.57 5.75 -14.65
CA LEU A 158 2.86 6.27 -15.11
C LEU A 158 4.02 5.34 -14.72
N GLY A 159 4.02 4.84 -13.48
CA GLY A 159 4.97 3.86 -12.98
C GLY A 159 4.98 2.59 -13.83
N ASN A 160 3.81 2.05 -14.19
CA ASN A 160 3.70 0.87 -15.05
C ASN A 160 4.33 1.11 -16.43
N VAL A 161 4.07 2.27 -17.05
CA VAL A 161 4.66 2.61 -18.36
C VAL A 161 6.18 2.73 -18.26
N VAL A 162 6.68 3.46 -17.26
CA VAL A 162 8.12 3.62 -17.04
C VAL A 162 8.79 2.29 -16.69
N SER A 163 8.07 1.39 -15.99
CA SER A 163 8.54 0.04 -15.68
C SER A 163 8.88 -0.73 -16.94
N GLY A 164 7.99 -0.71 -17.95
CA GLY A 164 8.23 -1.36 -19.23
C GLY A 164 9.46 -0.79 -19.96
N LEU A 165 9.63 0.54 -19.95
CA LEU A 165 10.78 1.21 -20.56
C LEU A 165 12.10 0.89 -19.85
N LEU A 166 12.10 0.80 -18.53
CA LEU A 166 13.28 0.40 -17.76
C LEU A 166 13.58 -1.09 -17.94
N GLY A 167 12.55 -1.92 -17.95
CA GLY A 167 12.65 -3.37 -18.11
C GLY A 167 13.17 -3.81 -19.47
N SER A 168 12.91 -3.03 -20.54
CA SER A 168 13.47 -3.29 -21.87
C SER A 168 14.99 -3.11 -21.92
N VAL A 169 15.55 -2.28 -21.03
CA VAL A 169 17.00 -2.12 -20.86
C VAL A 169 17.54 -3.19 -19.92
N ASN A 170 16.94 -3.33 -18.74
CA ASN A 170 17.30 -4.34 -17.76
C ASN A 170 16.13 -4.59 -16.78
N LEU A 171 15.72 -5.86 -16.66
CA LEU A 171 14.60 -6.28 -15.81
C LEU A 171 14.78 -5.96 -14.31
N LEU A 172 15.99 -5.63 -13.84
CA LEU A 172 16.26 -5.22 -12.47
C LEU A 172 15.98 -3.73 -12.20
N LEU A 173 16.10 -2.87 -13.21
CA LEU A 173 15.98 -1.41 -13.06
C LEU A 173 14.63 -0.97 -12.50
N PRO A 174 13.48 -1.54 -12.90
CA PRO A 174 12.19 -1.20 -12.30
C PRO A 174 12.15 -1.40 -10.79
N PHE A 175 12.75 -2.46 -10.26
CA PHE A 175 12.77 -2.73 -8.81
C PHE A 175 13.67 -1.77 -8.04
N VAL A 176 14.82 -1.41 -8.61
CA VAL A 176 15.70 -0.38 -8.03
C VAL A 176 14.98 0.98 -8.04
N GLY A 177 14.35 1.35 -9.15
CA GLY A 177 13.55 2.57 -9.27
C GLY A 177 12.37 2.61 -8.29
N ALA A 178 11.66 1.49 -8.14
CA ALA A 178 10.60 1.33 -7.13
C ALA A 178 11.14 1.57 -5.71
N GLY A 179 12.27 0.95 -5.38
CA GLY A 179 12.94 1.12 -4.10
C GLY A 179 13.36 2.56 -3.81
N LEU A 180 13.97 3.24 -4.77
CA LEU A 180 14.33 4.65 -4.64
C LEU A 180 13.09 5.55 -4.46
N SER A 181 12.02 5.28 -5.22
CA SER A 181 10.75 6.01 -5.10
C SER A 181 10.12 5.84 -3.72
N LEU A 182 10.11 4.62 -3.18
CA LEU A 182 9.60 4.32 -1.84
C LEU A 182 10.53 4.83 -0.72
N ILE A 183 11.84 4.91 -0.94
CA ILE A 183 12.74 5.62 -0.01
C ILE A 183 12.45 7.13 -0.02
N ALA A 184 12.11 7.72 -1.18
CA ALA A 184 11.68 9.11 -1.23
C ALA A 184 10.40 9.33 -0.42
N THR A 185 9.47 8.37 -0.39
CA THR A 185 8.29 8.47 0.49
C THR A 185 8.65 8.42 1.98
N LEU A 186 9.67 7.65 2.37
CA LEU A 186 10.22 7.69 3.73
C LEU A 186 10.75 9.09 4.07
N VAL A 187 11.51 9.72 3.17
CA VAL A 187 12.04 11.08 3.38
C VAL A 187 10.90 12.07 3.56
N ILE A 188 9.84 11.97 2.76
CA ILE A 188 8.65 12.81 2.90
C ILE A 188 7.93 12.50 4.23
N ALA A 189 7.82 11.23 4.62
CA ALA A 189 7.17 10.82 5.85
C ALA A 189 7.85 11.40 7.11
N LEU A 190 9.19 11.52 7.09
CA LEU A 190 9.94 12.21 8.15
C LEU A 190 9.54 13.69 8.32
N THR A 191 9.02 14.33 7.27
CA THR A 191 8.57 15.73 7.30
C THR A 191 7.11 15.91 7.71
N PHE A 192 6.32 14.84 7.84
CA PHE A 192 4.96 14.95 8.36
C PHE A 192 4.96 15.43 9.80
N TYR A 193 3.95 16.22 10.14
CA TYR A 193 3.66 16.56 11.51
C TYR A 193 2.69 15.52 12.08
N GLU A 194 3.05 14.89 13.19
CA GLU A 194 2.21 13.87 13.83
C GLU A 194 0.92 14.52 14.35
N PRO A 195 -0.26 14.12 13.87
CA PRO A 195 -1.50 14.52 14.48
C PRO A 195 -1.53 13.96 15.89
N ARG A 196 -1.38 14.84 16.89
CA ARG A 196 -1.72 14.50 18.26
C ARG A 196 -3.23 14.52 18.33
N SER A 197 -3.87 13.41 18.01
CA SER A 197 -5.21 13.19 18.53
C SER A 197 -5.10 13.41 20.04
N GLU A 198 -5.77 14.44 20.57
CA GLU A 198 -6.07 14.52 21.99
C GLU A 198 -6.97 13.33 22.28
N ARG A 199 -6.36 12.15 22.37
CA ARG A 199 -6.96 11.03 23.06
C ARG A 199 -7.08 11.56 24.46
N LYS A 200 -8.26 12.09 24.79
CA LYS A 200 -8.67 12.21 26.18
C LYS A 200 -8.21 10.93 26.82
N ALA A 201 -7.38 11.05 27.85
CA ALA A 201 -7.20 10.01 28.82
C ALA A 201 -8.56 9.79 29.52
N ASP A 202 -9.59 9.44 28.76
CA ASP A 202 -10.80 8.86 29.31
C ASP A 202 -10.38 7.46 29.70
N ASP A 203 -10.60 7.14 30.96
CA ASP A 203 -10.47 5.85 31.66
C ASP A 203 -11.26 4.70 31.01
N THR A 204 -11.57 4.76 29.71
CA THR A 204 -12.04 3.61 28.95
C THR A 204 -10.94 2.55 28.92
N PRO A 205 -11.15 1.37 29.53
CA PRO A 205 -10.16 0.31 29.49
C PRO A 205 -9.86 0.00 28.02
N GLN A 206 -8.59 0.10 27.66
CA GLN A 206 -8.10 -0.18 26.32
C GLN A 206 -8.51 -1.62 26.00
N LYS A 207 -9.60 -1.79 25.23
CA LYS A 207 -10.17 -3.11 24.96
C LYS A 207 -9.07 -3.98 24.37
N SER A 208 -8.86 -5.15 24.96
CA SER A 208 -7.88 -6.10 24.44
C SER A 208 -8.22 -6.41 22.98
N TYR A 209 -7.22 -6.50 22.11
CA TYR A 209 -7.43 -6.81 20.70
C TYR A 209 -8.30 -8.06 20.49
N ARG A 210 -8.17 -9.08 21.35
CA ARG A 210 -9.05 -10.27 21.36
C ARG A 210 -10.52 -9.92 21.59
N GLN A 211 -10.80 -8.92 22.42
CA GLN A 211 -12.15 -8.41 22.66
C GLN A 211 -12.66 -7.67 21.43
N ILE A 212 -11.84 -6.85 20.76
CA ILE A 212 -12.21 -6.16 19.52
C ILE A 212 -12.55 -7.17 18.42
N VAL A 213 -11.71 -8.18 18.20
CA VAL A 213 -11.98 -9.22 17.19
C VAL A 213 -13.23 -10.03 17.54
N ARG A 214 -13.40 -10.41 18.80
CA ARG A 214 -14.59 -11.15 19.27
C ARG A 214 -15.86 -10.31 19.10
N GLU A 215 -15.80 -9.02 19.39
CA GLU A 215 -16.90 -8.07 19.27
C GLU A 215 -17.24 -7.82 17.79
N SER A 216 -16.24 -7.59 16.93
CA SER A 216 -16.42 -7.49 15.47
C SER A 216 -17.05 -8.75 14.89
N PHE A 217 -16.57 -9.94 15.29
CA PHE A 217 -17.14 -11.22 14.82
C PHE A 217 -18.57 -11.44 15.35
N SER A 218 -18.83 -11.04 16.60
CA SER A 218 -20.18 -11.07 17.19
C SER A 218 -21.13 -10.13 16.44
N ILE A 219 -20.71 -8.89 16.14
CA ILE A 219 -21.48 -7.91 15.38
C ILE A 219 -21.77 -8.43 13.96
N MET A 220 -20.77 -9.01 13.29
CA MET A 220 -20.96 -9.64 11.98
C MET A 220 -21.98 -10.79 12.03
N ARG A 221 -21.99 -11.58 13.11
CA ARG A 221 -22.93 -12.69 13.28
C ARG A 221 -24.35 -12.20 13.58
N GLN A 222 -24.49 -11.10 14.32
CA GLN A 222 -25.78 -10.54 14.73
C GLN A 222 -26.42 -9.64 13.67
N ARG A 223 -25.63 -9.00 12.79
CA ARG A 223 -26.12 -8.05 11.79
C ARG A 223 -25.89 -8.58 10.36
N PRO A 224 -26.86 -9.32 9.77
CA PRO A 224 -26.69 -9.94 8.45
C PRO A 224 -26.40 -8.92 7.34
N ARG A 225 -26.97 -7.71 7.40
CA ARG A 225 -26.68 -6.63 6.43
C ARG A 225 -25.21 -6.22 6.40
N LEU A 226 -24.56 -6.12 7.56
CA LEU A 226 -23.12 -5.81 7.66
C LEU A 226 -22.27 -6.98 7.15
N ARG A 227 -22.67 -8.22 7.44
CA ARG A 227 -21.99 -9.41 6.90
C ARG A 227 -21.98 -9.43 5.38
N TYR A 228 -23.13 -9.17 4.74
CA TYR A 228 -23.20 -9.13 3.28
C TYR A 228 -22.42 -7.96 2.69
N ALA A 229 -22.45 -6.78 3.33
CA ALA A 229 -21.63 -5.64 2.90
C ALA A 229 -20.13 -5.96 2.97
N ILE A 230 -19.65 -6.58 4.06
CA ILE A 230 -18.25 -6.98 4.20
C ILE A 230 -17.89 -8.05 3.15
N LEU A 231 -18.72 -9.07 2.97
CA LEU A 231 -18.48 -10.10 1.94
C LEU A 231 -18.43 -9.49 0.54
N PHE A 232 -19.31 -8.55 0.23
CA PHE A 232 -19.31 -7.85 -1.05
C PHE A 232 -18.04 -7.01 -1.23
N LEU A 233 -17.68 -6.23 -0.22
CA LEU A 233 -16.50 -5.35 -0.22
C LEU A 233 -15.18 -6.12 -0.22
N THR A 234 -15.15 -7.39 0.17
CA THR A 234 -13.93 -8.22 0.10
C THR A 234 -13.91 -9.07 -1.17
N LEU A 235 -15.01 -9.75 -1.51
CA LEU A 235 -15.04 -10.68 -2.63
C LEU A 235 -14.92 -9.98 -3.98
N ILE A 236 -15.54 -8.81 -4.16
CA ILE A 236 -15.49 -8.11 -5.45
C ILE A 236 -14.09 -7.57 -5.76
N PRO A 237 -13.42 -6.83 -4.86
CA PRO A 237 -12.05 -6.37 -5.11
C PRO A 237 -11.08 -7.53 -5.25
N LEU A 238 -11.23 -8.59 -4.43
CA LEU A 238 -10.40 -9.78 -4.55
C LEU A 238 -10.59 -10.46 -5.92
N ALA A 239 -11.83 -10.65 -6.36
CA ALA A 239 -12.12 -11.23 -7.66
C ALA A 239 -11.62 -10.34 -8.81
N SER A 240 -11.77 -9.02 -8.69
CA SER A 240 -11.29 -8.05 -9.69
C SER A 240 -9.76 -8.08 -9.80
N PHE A 241 -9.06 -8.07 -8.66
CA PHE A 241 -7.60 -8.18 -8.61
C PHE A 241 -7.10 -9.51 -9.15
N MET A 242 -7.76 -10.62 -8.82
CA MET A 242 -7.45 -11.94 -9.37
C MET A 242 -7.73 -12.00 -10.88
N MET A 243 -8.82 -11.39 -11.35
CA MET A 243 -9.13 -11.34 -12.78
C MET A 243 -8.08 -10.55 -13.56
N GLU A 244 -7.71 -9.37 -13.06
CA GLU A 244 -6.69 -8.51 -13.68
C GLU A 244 -5.31 -9.19 -13.70
N THR A 245 -4.91 -9.79 -12.58
CA THR A 245 -3.57 -10.38 -12.43
C THR A 245 -3.44 -11.72 -13.15
N PHE A 246 -4.46 -12.58 -13.11
CA PHE A 246 -4.35 -13.97 -13.57
C PHE A 246 -4.98 -14.23 -14.94
N PHE A 247 -5.98 -13.46 -15.36
CA PHE A 247 -6.75 -13.75 -16.58
C PHE A 247 -6.40 -12.82 -17.74
N VAL A 248 -6.14 -11.55 -17.48
CA VAL A 248 -5.88 -10.57 -18.55
C VAL A 248 -4.62 -10.96 -19.35
N GLN A 249 -3.54 -11.33 -18.67
CA GLN A 249 -2.27 -11.61 -19.35
C GLN A 249 -2.30 -12.89 -20.22
N PRO A 250 -2.79 -14.05 -19.76
CA PRO A 250 -2.87 -15.25 -20.60
C PRO A 250 -3.91 -15.14 -21.72
N GLN A 251 -5.07 -14.51 -21.46
CA GLN A 251 -6.11 -14.36 -22.48
C GLN A 251 -5.71 -13.40 -23.59
N SER A 252 -4.98 -12.33 -23.27
CA SER A 252 -4.44 -11.41 -24.29
C SER A 252 -3.52 -12.15 -25.27
N ILE A 253 -2.65 -13.02 -24.75
CA ILE A 253 -1.77 -13.88 -25.55
C ILE A 253 -2.58 -14.88 -26.39
N ALA A 254 -3.60 -15.52 -25.80
CA ALA A 254 -4.45 -16.50 -26.49
C ALA A 254 -5.34 -15.89 -27.59
N LEU A 255 -5.74 -14.63 -27.44
CA LEU A 255 -6.54 -13.88 -28.42
C LEU A 255 -5.70 -13.25 -29.54
N GLY A 256 -4.40 -13.54 -29.59
CA GLY A 256 -3.51 -13.00 -30.62
C GLY A 256 -3.25 -11.50 -30.47
N VAL A 257 -3.61 -10.90 -29.32
CA VAL A 257 -3.13 -9.57 -28.95
C VAL A 257 -1.67 -9.76 -28.58
N SER A 258 -0.79 -9.66 -29.58
CA SER A 258 0.65 -9.68 -29.32
C SER A 258 0.98 -8.58 -28.33
N VAL A 259 1.90 -8.88 -27.42
CA VAL A 259 2.53 -7.89 -26.55
C VAL A 259 3.38 -6.99 -27.46
N TRP A 260 2.74 -6.06 -28.19
CA TRP A 260 3.26 -5.27 -29.31
C TRP A 260 4.46 -4.34 -28.96
N TRP A 261 5.08 -4.54 -27.79
CA TRP A 261 6.34 -3.92 -27.39
C TRP A 261 7.55 -4.88 -27.40
N SER A 262 7.37 -6.18 -27.71
CA SER A 262 8.50 -7.05 -28.07
C SER A 262 8.96 -6.71 -29.48
N TRP A 263 9.68 -5.60 -29.60
CA TRP A 263 10.37 -5.20 -30.82
C TRP A 263 11.28 -6.34 -31.27
N GLN A 264 10.94 -6.81 -32.47
CA GLN A 264 11.87 -7.35 -33.44
C GLN A 264 13.06 -6.38 -33.59
N SER A 265 14.27 -6.86 -33.30
CA SER A 265 15.42 -6.68 -34.18
C SER A 265 16.58 -7.57 -33.70
N ASN A 266 16.76 -8.69 -34.42
CA ASN A 266 17.92 -9.60 -34.47
C ASN A 266 18.32 -10.35 -33.20
#